data_AF-A0A2J8S2B1-F1
#
_entry.id   AF-A0A2J8S2B1-F1
#
_cell.length_a   1.000
_cell.length_b   1.000
_cell.length_c   1.000
_cell.angle_alpha   90.00
_cell.angle_beta   90.00
_cell.angle_gamma   90.00
#
_symmetry.space_group_name_H-M   'P 1'
#
loop_
_entity.id
_entity.type
_entity.pdbx_description
1 polymer ?
#
loop_
_entity_poly.entity_id
_entity_poly.type
_entity_poly.pdbx_seq_one_letter_code
_entity_poly.pdbx_strand_id
1 'polypeptide(L)'
;NIPRFYFPEGLPDTCSNHEQTVSRIETAFMDIEDQKADIYEMGKIAKVCGCPLYWKAPMFRAAGGEKTGFVTAQSFIAMWRKLLNNHHDDASKFICLLAKPNCSSLEQEDFIPLLQDVVDTHPGLTFLKDAPEFHSRYITTVIQRIFYTVNRSWSGKITSTEIRKSNFLQSNEDLAKLAVHDGYTNFLF
;
A
#
# COMPACT_ATOMS: atom_id res chain seq x y z
N ASN A 1 24.11 -0.15 31.55
CA ASN A 1 23.70 0.20 30.17
C ASN A 1 22.32 -0.35 29.90
N ILE A 2 21.33 0.52 29.68
CA ILE A 2 20.00 0.12 29.23
C ILE A 2 20.04 0.13 27.69
N PRO A 3 19.84 -1.00 27.01
CA PRO A 3 19.80 -1.04 25.56
C PRO A 3 18.60 -0.24 25.03
N ARG A 4 18.72 0.28 23.80
CA ARG A 4 17.62 0.98 23.13
C ARG A 4 16.45 0.01 22.95
N PHE A 5 15.29 0.36 23.48
CA PHE A 5 14.08 -0.47 23.47
C PHE A 5 12.93 0.11 22.63
N TYR A 6 13.06 1.36 22.15
CA TYR A 6 12.08 2.01 21.29
C TYR A 6 12.59 2.17 19.86
N PHE A 7 11.87 1.56 18.93
CA PHE A 7 12.18 1.51 17.49
C PHE A 7 10.93 1.91 16.68
N PRO A 8 10.73 3.21 16.38
CA PRO A 8 9.53 3.69 15.70
C PRO A 8 9.38 3.15 14.28
N GLU A 9 10.48 2.77 13.64
CA GLU A 9 10.53 2.26 12.26
C GLU A 9 10.68 0.74 12.15
N GLY A 10 10.61 0.03 13.29
CA GLY A 10 10.90 -1.40 13.39
C GLY A 10 12.33 -1.68 13.84
N LEU A 11 12.56 -2.89 14.33
CA LEU A 11 13.90 -3.36 14.69
C LEU A 11 14.73 -3.55 13.40
N PRO A 12 15.93 -2.96 13.30
CA PRO A 12 16.80 -3.20 12.14
C PRO A 12 17.13 -4.68 12.05
N ASP A 13 16.66 -5.35 10.99
CA ASP A 13 17.04 -6.72 10.72
C ASP A 13 18.47 -6.75 10.18
N THR A 14 19.34 -7.55 10.80
CA THR A 14 20.74 -7.70 10.39
C THR A 14 20.94 -8.60 9.17
N CYS A 15 19.87 -9.21 8.66
CA CYS A 15 19.91 -10.30 7.68
C CYS A 15 19.03 -10.06 6.45
N SER A 16 18.62 -8.82 6.18
CA SER A 16 17.81 -8.52 5.00
C SER A 16 18.69 -8.43 3.75
N ASN A 17 18.48 -9.35 2.81
CA ASN A 17 19.27 -9.47 1.59
C ASN A 17 18.86 -8.39 0.56
N HIS A 18 18.96 -7.12 0.94
CA HIS A 18 18.48 -5.97 0.19
C HIS A 18 19.03 -5.94 -1.25
N GLU A 19 20.32 -6.24 -1.43
CA GLU A 19 20.96 -6.27 -2.75
C GLU A 19 20.42 -7.41 -3.63
N GLN A 20 20.06 -8.56 -3.05
CA GLN A 20 19.39 -9.62 -3.82
C GLN A 20 18.00 -9.19 -4.28
N THR A 21 17.22 -8.53 -3.42
CA THR A 21 15.91 -7.99 -3.81
C THR A 21 16.05 -6.94 -4.91
N VAL A 22 17.03 -6.04 -4.82
CA VAL A 22 17.32 -5.04 -5.86
C VAL A 22 17.68 -5.70 -7.20
N SER A 23 18.56 -6.70 -7.20
CA SER A 23 18.93 -7.42 -8.43
C SER A 23 17.73 -8.13 -9.09
N ARG A 24 16.82 -8.68 -8.29
CA ARG A 24 15.58 -9.29 -8.79
C ARG A 24 14.62 -8.25 -9.38
N ILE A 25 14.53 -7.07 -8.76
CA ILE A 25 13.76 -5.95 -9.30
C ILE A 25 14.33 -5.53 -10.66
N GLU A 26 15.64 -5.34 -10.78
CA GLU A 26 16.28 -4.97 -12.06
C GLU A 26 15.95 -5.97 -13.15
N THR A 27 16.06 -7.27 -12.85
CA THR A 27 15.72 -8.34 -13.79
C THR A 27 14.25 -8.27 -14.19
N ALA A 28 13.34 -8.05 -13.24
CA ALA A 28 11.91 -7.93 -13.53
C ALA A 28 11.59 -6.73 -14.45
N PHE A 29 12.33 -5.62 -14.35
CA PHE A 29 12.17 -4.48 -15.25
C PHE A 29 12.74 -4.72 -16.65
N MET A 30 13.74 -5.61 -16.81
CA MET A 30 14.26 -5.98 -18.13
C MET A 30 13.24 -6.74 -18.98
N ASP A 31 12.31 -7.44 -18.33
CA ASP A 31 11.24 -8.19 -19.00
C ASP A 31 10.03 -7.31 -19.39
N ILE A 32 10.04 -6.01 -19.02
CA ILE A 32 8.97 -5.05 -19.30
C ILE A 32 9.29 -4.28 -20.58
N GLU A 33 8.28 -4.06 -21.43
CA GLU A 33 8.41 -3.25 -22.64
C GLU A 33 8.96 -1.85 -22.31
N ASP A 34 9.96 -1.41 -23.08
CA ASP A 34 10.71 -0.16 -22.87
C ASP A 34 11.34 0.01 -21.47
N GLN A 35 11.35 -1.03 -20.63
CA GLN A 35 11.73 -0.97 -19.21
C GLN A 35 10.91 0.07 -18.42
N LYS A 36 9.65 0.27 -18.83
CA LYS A 36 8.70 1.23 -18.26
C LYS A 36 7.49 0.49 -17.72
N ALA A 37 7.44 0.30 -16.40
CA ALA A 37 6.32 -0.36 -15.74
C ALA A 37 5.13 0.59 -15.59
N ASP A 38 3.97 0.21 -16.13
CA ASP A 38 2.70 0.86 -15.80
C ASP A 38 2.11 0.27 -14.49
N ILE A 39 0.93 0.75 -14.09
CA ILE A 39 0.25 0.30 -12.87
C ILE A 39 -0.12 -1.20 -12.86
N TYR A 40 -0.28 -1.83 -14.03
CA TYR A 40 -0.62 -3.25 -14.15
C TYR A 40 0.63 -4.12 -13.99
N GLU A 41 1.75 -3.69 -14.56
CA GLU A 41 3.05 -4.35 -14.43
C GLU A 41 3.61 -4.27 -13.00
N MET A 42 3.26 -3.22 -12.24
CA MET A 42 3.66 -3.07 -10.85
C MET A 42 3.18 -4.19 -9.92
N GLY A 43 2.16 -4.97 -10.32
CA GLY A 43 1.78 -6.18 -9.58
C GLY A 43 2.89 -7.24 -9.56
N LYS A 44 3.63 -7.40 -10.67
CA LYS A 44 4.79 -8.29 -10.76
C LYS A 44 5.93 -7.76 -9.89
N ILE A 45 6.18 -6.45 -9.92
CA ILE A 45 7.21 -5.79 -9.10
C ILE A 45 6.90 -5.93 -7.61
N ALA A 46 5.64 -5.71 -7.18
CA ALA A 46 5.22 -5.89 -5.79
C ALA A 46 5.50 -7.33 -5.30
N LYS A 47 5.20 -8.33 -6.14
CA LYS A 47 5.49 -9.74 -5.83
C LYS A 47 6.99 -10.01 -5.68
N VAL A 48 7.84 -9.41 -6.53
CA VAL A 48 9.30 -9.52 -6.43
C VAL A 48 9.82 -8.91 -5.12
N CYS A 49 9.22 -7.80 -4.69
CA CYS A 49 9.51 -7.15 -3.42
C CYS A 49 9.00 -7.92 -2.18
N GLY A 50 8.24 -9.01 -2.37
CA GLY A 50 7.57 -9.73 -1.28
C GLY A 50 6.38 -8.96 -0.67
N CYS A 51 5.87 -7.95 -1.39
CA CYS A 51 4.74 -7.15 -0.94
C CYS A 51 3.41 -7.72 -1.43
N PRO A 52 2.30 -7.46 -0.71
CA PRO A 52 0.96 -7.76 -1.18
C PRO A 52 0.63 -7.07 -2.50
N LEU A 53 -0.24 -7.69 -3.32
CA LEU A 53 -0.61 -7.17 -4.64
C LEU A 53 -1.13 -5.73 -4.59
N TYR A 54 -1.95 -5.40 -3.58
CA TYR A 54 -2.55 -4.07 -3.42
C TYR A 54 -1.52 -2.96 -3.12
N TRP A 55 -0.27 -3.33 -2.80
CA TRP A 55 0.80 -2.34 -2.64
C TRP A 55 1.29 -1.80 -3.98
N LYS A 56 0.90 -2.40 -5.11
CA LYS A 56 1.29 -1.94 -6.46
C LYS A 56 0.96 -0.45 -6.69
N ALA A 57 -0.21 0.03 -6.26
CA ALA A 57 -0.61 1.43 -6.42
C ALA A 57 0.20 2.40 -5.54
N PRO A 58 0.34 2.16 -4.22
CA PRO A 58 1.24 2.94 -3.38
C PRO A 58 2.68 2.97 -3.91
N MET A 59 3.20 1.82 -4.35
CA MET A 59 4.54 1.70 -4.91
C MET A 59 4.70 2.47 -6.23
N PHE A 60 3.70 2.39 -7.11
CA PHE A 60 3.69 3.11 -8.38
C PHE A 60 3.68 4.63 -8.17
N ARG A 61 2.81 5.11 -7.28
CA ARG A 61 2.77 6.53 -6.89
C ARG A 61 4.08 6.99 -6.27
N ALA A 62 4.58 6.26 -5.28
CA ALA A 62 5.79 6.65 -4.55
C ALA A 62 7.01 6.72 -5.48
N ALA A 63 7.05 5.91 -6.54
CA ALA A 63 8.07 5.94 -7.58
C ALA A 63 7.84 7.01 -8.67
N GLY A 64 6.78 7.82 -8.57
CA GLY A 64 6.47 8.92 -9.48
C GLY A 64 5.62 8.55 -10.70
N GLY A 65 5.04 7.35 -10.73
CA GLY A 65 4.28 6.82 -11.85
C GLY A 65 3.04 7.64 -12.23
N GLU A 66 2.33 8.23 -11.26
CA GLU A 66 1.15 9.07 -11.55
C GLU A 66 1.48 10.30 -12.41
N LYS A 67 2.69 10.85 -12.28
CA LYS A 67 3.08 12.08 -13.00
C LYS A 67 3.57 11.79 -14.43
N THR A 68 4.09 10.59 -14.64
CA THR A 68 4.79 10.21 -15.87
C THR A 68 4.03 9.16 -16.68
N GLY A 69 3.05 8.49 -16.08
CA GLY A 69 2.31 7.37 -16.64
C GLY A 69 3.01 6.01 -16.48
N PHE A 70 4.29 6.00 -16.07
CA PHE A 70 5.09 4.79 -15.94
C PHE A 70 6.19 4.95 -14.89
N VAL A 71 6.81 3.85 -14.49
CA VAL A 71 7.93 3.83 -13.55
C VAL A 71 9.12 3.16 -14.22
N THR A 72 10.32 3.70 -14.03
CA THR A 72 11.56 3.07 -14.51
C THR A 72 12.23 2.30 -13.39
N ALA A 73 13.08 1.32 -13.74
CA ALA A 73 13.89 0.60 -12.76
C ALA A 73 14.67 1.56 -11.86
N GLN A 74 15.27 2.60 -12.46
CA GLN A 74 16.07 3.59 -11.73
C GLN A 74 15.25 4.36 -10.68
N SER A 75 14.07 4.88 -11.03
CA SER A 75 13.25 5.65 -10.08
C SER A 75 12.70 4.74 -8.98
N PHE A 76 12.28 3.53 -9.35
CA PHE A 76 11.77 2.55 -8.41
C PHE A 76 12.85 2.08 -7.42
N ILE A 77 14.03 1.69 -7.90
CA ILE A 77 15.12 1.18 -7.04
C ILE A 77 15.62 2.29 -6.11
N ALA A 78 15.72 3.53 -6.57
CA ALA A 78 16.09 4.66 -5.73
C ALA A 78 15.10 4.86 -4.57
N MET A 79 13.79 4.80 -4.87
CA MET A 79 12.73 4.86 -3.86
C MET A 79 12.78 3.65 -2.92
N TRP A 80 12.91 2.44 -3.46
CA TRP A 80 12.89 1.19 -2.71
C TRP A 80 14.09 1.06 -1.76
N ARG A 81 15.29 1.43 -2.20
CA ARG A 81 16.48 1.50 -1.33
C ARG A 81 16.30 2.48 -0.18
N LYS A 82 15.73 3.67 -0.47
CA LYS A 82 15.42 4.65 0.58
C LYS A 82 14.40 4.09 1.58
N LEU A 83 13.39 3.36 1.11
CA LEU A 83 12.39 2.74 1.95
C LEU A 83 13.02 1.69 2.88
N LEU A 84 13.77 0.74 2.33
CA LEU A 84 14.41 -0.36 3.08
C LEU A 84 15.44 0.12 4.12
N ASN A 85 16.14 1.23 3.84
CA ASN A 85 17.11 1.80 4.77
C ASN A 85 16.47 2.50 5.97
N ASN A 86 15.27 3.05 5.81
CA ASN A 86 14.60 3.85 6.85
C ASN A 86 13.49 3.09 7.58
N HIS A 87 12.93 2.04 6.96
CA HIS A 87 11.75 1.33 7.45
C HIS A 87 11.99 -0.18 7.46
N HIS A 88 11.92 -0.78 8.65
CA HIS A 88 12.34 -2.17 8.90
C HIS A 88 11.17 -3.14 9.10
N ASP A 89 9.93 -2.66 9.11
CA ASP A 89 8.73 -3.50 9.20
C ASP A 89 7.70 -3.08 8.14
N ASP A 90 6.70 -3.94 7.91
CA ASP A 90 5.72 -3.69 6.85
C ASP A 90 4.78 -2.52 7.19
N ALA A 91 4.54 -2.24 8.48
CA ALA A 91 3.70 -1.11 8.88
C ALA A 91 4.38 0.23 8.58
N SER A 92 5.67 0.37 8.89
CA SER A 92 6.45 1.57 8.61
C SER A 92 6.65 1.78 7.11
N LYS A 93 6.92 0.70 6.36
CA LYS A 93 6.97 0.74 4.89
C LYS A 93 5.64 1.18 4.28
N PHE A 94 4.52 0.60 4.74
CA PHE A 94 3.19 0.93 4.22
C PHE A 94 2.83 2.40 4.45
N ILE A 95 3.10 2.93 5.65
CA ILE A 95 2.89 4.36 5.93
C ILE A 95 3.76 5.23 5.04
N CYS A 96 5.05 4.91 4.89
CA CYS A 96 5.94 5.71 4.07
C CYS A 96 5.50 5.74 2.59
N LEU A 97 4.98 4.63 2.06
CA LEU A 97 4.49 4.54 0.68
C LEU A 97 3.19 5.32 0.45
N LEU A 98 2.32 5.38 1.45
CA LEU A 98 0.97 5.93 1.30
C LEU A 98 0.84 7.38 1.80
N ALA A 99 1.63 7.76 2.81
CA ALA A 99 1.57 9.08 3.42
C ALA A 99 2.05 10.18 2.46
N LYS A 100 1.52 11.39 2.68
CA LYS A 100 2.06 12.61 2.07
C LYS A 100 3.54 12.79 2.45
N PRO A 101 4.35 13.45 1.60
CA PRO A 101 5.76 13.70 1.90
C PRO A 101 5.94 14.37 3.27
N ASN A 102 6.88 13.86 4.07
CA ASN A 102 7.19 14.31 5.43
C ASN A 102 6.12 14.04 6.50
N CYS A 103 5.09 13.23 6.19
CA CYS A 103 4.13 12.76 7.19
C CYS A 103 4.48 11.35 7.67
N SER A 104 4.35 11.10 8.98
CA SER A 104 4.56 9.80 9.63
C SER A 104 3.25 9.11 10.04
N SER A 105 2.13 9.59 9.50
CA SER A 105 0.79 9.09 9.77
C SER A 105 -0.08 9.20 8.52
N LEU A 106 -1.08 8.33 8.40
CA LEU A 106 -2.05 8.32 7.32
C LEU A 106 -3.35 9.01 7.73
N GLU A 107 -3.81 9.91 6.87
CA GLU A 107 -5.13 10.52 6.94
C GLU A 107 -6.08 9.83 5.96
N GLN A 108 -7.38 10.11 6.08
CA GLN A 108 -8.41 9.45 5.26
C GLN A 108 -8.16 9.59 3.75
N GLU A 109 -7.73 10.77 3.32
CA GLU A 109 -7.45 11.08 1.92
C GLU A 109 -6.32 10.23 1.32
N ASP A 110 -5.36 9.82 2.14
CA ASP A 110 -4.18 9.06 1.69
C ASP A 110 -4.58 7.66 1.17
N PHE A 111 -5.70 7.12 1.67
CA PHE A 111 -6.24 5.83 1.26
C PHE A 111 -7.05 5.88 -0.04
N ILE A 112 -7.57 7.05 -0.45
CA ILE A 112 -8.45 7.19 -1.62
C ILE A 112 -7.86 6.49 -2.85
N PRO A 113 -6.58 6.70 -3.20
CA PRO A 113 -6.12 6.21 -4.49
C PRO A 113 -5.67 4.75 -4.45
N LEU A 114 -5.29 4.25 -3.27
CA LEU A 114 -5.16 2.81 -3.05
C LEU A 114 -6.50 2.12 -3.28
N LEU A 115 -7.58 2.67 -2.71
CA LEU A 115 -8.92 2.10 -2.85
C LEU A 115 -9.50 2.26 -4.25
N GLN A 116 -9.17 3.34 -4.96
CA GLN A 116 -9.52 3.52 -6.36
C GLN A 116 -8.89 2.40 -7.22
N ASP A 117 -7.60 2.12 -7.06
CA ASP A 117 -6.93 1.01 -7.75
C ASP A 117 -7.56 -0.35 -7.40
N VAL A 118 -7.96 -0.56 -6.14
CA VAL A 118 -8.68 -1.77 -5.72
C VAL A 118 -10.02 -1.90 -6.46
N VAL A 119 -10.82 -0.83 -6.56
CA VAL A 119 -12.09 -0.84 -7.30
C VAL A 119 -11.86 -1.13 -8.78
N ASP A 120 -10.82 -0.55 -9.38
CA ASP A 120 -10.57 -0.65 -10.82
C ASP A 120 -9.97 -2.00 -11.27
N THR A 121 -9.29 -2.70 -10.36
CA THR A 121 -8.53 -3.92 -10.67
C THR A 121 -9.04 -5.20 -10.01
N HIS A 122 -9.84 -5.11 -8.94
CA HIS A 122 -10.30 -6.30 -8.23
C HIS A 122 -11.44 -7.00 -8.99
N PRO A 123 -11.31 -8.29 -9.36
CA PRO A 123 -12.31 -9.00 -10.15
C PRO A 123 -13.67 -9.11 -9.45
N GLY A 124 -13.69 -9.10 -8.11
CA GLY A 124 -14.92 -9.10 -7.32
C GLY A 124 -15.62 -7.74 -7.19
N LEU A 125 -15.03 -6.65 -7.71
CA LEU A 125 -15.60 -5.30 -7.69
C LEU A 125 -15.87 -4.75 -9.10
N THR A 126 -15.82 -5.60 -10.12
CA THR A 126 -16.11 -5.22 -11.52
C THR A 126 -17.48 -4.59 -11.69
N PHE A 127 -18.48 -5.03 -10.91
CA PHE A 127 -19.82 -4.41 -10.90
C PHE A 127 -19.82 -2.96 -10.40
N LEU A 128 -18.89 -2.58 -9.50
CA LEU A 128 -18.74 -1.19 -9.07
C LEU A 128 -18.10 -0.38 -10.18
N LYS A 129 -17.11 -0.94 -10.89
CA LYS A 129 -16.38 -0.28 -11.99
C LYS A 129 -17.31 0.27 -13.07
N ASP A 130 -18.39 -0.45 -13.35
CA ASP A 130 -19.42 -0.05 -14.34
C ASP A 130 -20.41 1.00 -13.80
N ALA A 131 -20.32 1.35 -12.51
CA ALA A 131 -21.24 2.23 -11.79
C ALA A 131 -20.48 3.33 -11.00
N PRO A 132 -19.91 4.33 -11.70
CA PRO A 132 -19.04 5.35 -11.10
C PRO A 132 -19.70 6.18 -9.99
N GLU A 133 -21.02 6.26 -9.98
CA GLU A 133 -21.83 6.92 -8.95
C GLU A 133 -21.65 6.28 -7.56
N PHE A 134 -21.31 4.99 -7.50
CA PHE A 134 -21.10 4.26 -6.25
C PHE A 134 -19.63 4.19 -5.81
N HIS A 135 -18.67 4.57 -6.67
CA HIS A 135 -17.24 4.54 -6.35
C HIS A 135 -16.94 5.37 -5.11
N SER A 136 -17.34 6.63 -5.10
CA SER A 136 -17.08 7.55 -3.99
C SER A 136 -17.68 7.04 -2.69
N ARG A 137 -18.91 6.50 -2.73
CA ARG A 137 -19.57 5.94 -1.54
C ARG A 137 -18.83 4.72 -1.02
N TYR A 138 -18.45 3.80 -1.91
CA TYR A 138 -17.69 2.60 -1.55
C TYR A 138 -16.35 2.98 -0.91
N ILE A 139 -15.58 3.85 -1.55
CA ILE A 139 -14.27 4.31 -1.05
C ILE A 139 -14.43 4.94 0.33
N THR A 140 -15.37 5.88 0.50
CA THR A 140 -15.63 6.50 1.80
C THR A 140 -15.98 5.45 2.86
N THR A 141 -16.85 4.48 2.56
CA THR A 141 -17.23 3.45 3.54
C THR A 141 -16.04 2.57 3.95
N VAL A 142 -15.22 2.15 2.99
CA VAL A 142 -14.03 1.34 3.29
C VAL A 142 -13.04 2.15 4.14
N ILE A 143 -12.81 3.42 3.83
CA ILE A 143 -11.98 4.31 4.66
C ILE A 143 -12.53 4.39 6.09
N GLN A 144 -13.84 4.59 6.27
CA GLN A 144 -14.44 4.63 7.62
C GLN A 144 -14.22 3.31 8.37
N ARG A 145 -14.37 2.16 7.72
CA ARG A 145 -14.14 0.85 8.33
C ARG A 145 -12.67 0.66 8.75
N ILE A 146 -11.73 1.11 7.91
CA ILE A 146 -10.29 1.10 8.25
C ILE A 146 -10.03 1.95 9.48
N PHE A 147 -10.50 3.20 9.51
CA PHE A 147 -10.29 4.10 10.66
C PHE A 147 -10.97 3.59 11.93
N TYR A 148 -12.17 3.04 11.83
CA TYR A 148 -12.88 2.44 12.96
C TYR A 148 -12.10 1.27 13.58
N THR A 149 -11.47 0.45 12.73
CA THR A 149 -10.74 -0.76 13.18
C THR A 149 -9.33 -0.43 13.68
N VAL A 150 -8.62 0.45 12.97
CA VAL A 150 -7.19 0.70 13.16
C VAL A 150 -6.91 1.93 14.03
N ASN A 151 -7.63 3.05 13.83
CA ASN A 151 -7.38 4.31 14.54
C ASN A 151 -8.04 4.34 15.93
N ARG A 152 -7.56 3.47 16.83
CA ARG A 152 -8.09 3.33 18.21
C ARG A 152 -7.92 4.59 19.05
N SER A 153 -7.00 5.48 18.66
CA SER A 153 -6.78 6.77 19.33
C SER A 153 -7.83 7.83 18.99
N TRP A 154 -8.68 7.62 17.97
CA TRP A 154 -9.66 8.59 17.46
C TRP A 154 -9.04 9.94 17.05
N SER A 155 -7.73 9.93 16.76
CA SER A 155 -6.97 11.13 16.37
C SER A 155 -7.25 11.58 14.94
N GLY A 156 -7.89 10.73 14.12
CA GLY A 156 -8.00 10.93 12.68
C GLY A 156 -6.68 10.67 11.92
N LYS A 157 -5.67 10.12 12.60
CA LYS A 157 -4.33 9.85 12.04
C LYS A 157 -3.86 8.45 12.42
N ILE A 158 -3.71 7.58 11.43
CA ILE A 158 -3.21 6.21 11.63
C ILE A 158 -1.68 6.22 11.65
N THR A 159 -1.11 5.69 12.72
CA THR A 159 0.35 5.59 12.93
C THR A 159 0.88 4.17 12.72
N SER A 160 2.20 4.01 12.56
CA SER A 160 2.81 2.69 12.33
C SER A 160 2.53 1.75 13.49
N THR A 161 2.51 2.29 14.71
CA THR A 161 2.15 1.58 15.94
C THR A 161 0.70 1.07 15.93
N GLU A 162 -0.26 1.85 15.41
CA GLU A 162 -1.65 1.42 15.30
C GLU A 162 -1.81 0.32 14.25
N ILE A 163 -1.14 0.45 13.09
CA ILE A 163 -1.13 -0.60 12.07
C ILE A 163 -0.54 -1.90 12.63
N ARG A 164 0.62 -1.86 13.30
CA ARG A 164 1.25 -3.04 13.93
C ARG A 164 0.35 -3.75 14.95
N LYS A 165 -0.48 -3.00 15.67
CA LYS A 165 -1.40 -3.55 16.67
C LYS A 165 -2.71 -4.06 16.04
N SER A 166 -2.92 -3.82 14.75
CA SER A 166 -4.08 -4.27 14.01
C SER A 166 -3.73 -5.44 13.09
N ASN A 167 -4.75 -6.17 12.64
CA ASN A 167 -4.59 -7.21 11.61
C ASN A 167 -4.64 -6.65 10.17
N PHE A 168 -4.58 -5.33 10.00
CA PHE A 168 -4.82 -4.65 8.72
C PHE A 168 -3.93 -5.16 7.57
N LEU A 169 -2.64 -5.36 7.81
CA LEU A 169 -1.70 -5.85 6.79
C LEU A 169 -1.69 -7.38 6.62
N GLN A 170 -2.18 -8.13 7.61
CA GLN A 170 -2.29 -9.60 7.53
C GLN A 170 -3.54 -10.01 6.75
N SER A 171 -4.58 -9.18 6.82
CA SER A 171 -5.80 -9.24 6.02
C SER A 171 -5.55 -8.90 4.54
N ASN A 172 -4.62 -9.62 3.89
CA ASN A 172 -4.35 -9.52 2.45
C ASN A 172 -5.57 -9.86 1.58
N GLU A 173 -6.62 -10.45 2.15
CA GLU A 173 -7.87 -10.79 1.47
C GLU A 173 -9.03 -9.84 1.80
N ASP A 174 -8.89 -8.93 2.77
CA ASP A 174 -10.06 -8.28 3.35
C ASP A 174 -10.32 -6.85 2.89
N LEU A 175 -9.53 -6.19 2.04
CA LEU A 175 -9.96 -4.87 1.54
C LEU A 175 -11.24 -4.97 0.67
N ALA A 176 -11.38 -6.07 -0.08
CA ALA A 176 -12.61 -6.38 -0.81
C ALA A 176 -13.66 -7.09 0.08
N LYS A 177 -13.26 -8.02 0.97
CA LYS A 177 -14.21 -8.68 1.90
C LYS A 177 -14.73 -7.77 3.00
N LEU A 178 -13.97 -6.77 3.45
CA LEU A 178 -14.44 -5.72 4.36
C LEU A 178 -15.55 -4.91 3.73
N ALA A 179 -15.73 -4.92 2.41
CA ALA A 179 -16.94 -4.42 1.80
C ALA A 179 -18.00 -5.51 1.66
N VAL A 180 -17.64 -6.73 1.24
CA VAL A 180 -18.62 -7.78 0.91
C VAL A 180 -19.24 -8.50 2.13
N HIS A 181 -18.54 -8.59 3.27
CA HIS A 181 -18.94 -9.44 4.41
C HIS A 181 -19.91 -8.78 5.40
N ASP A 182 -20.24 -7.50 5.22
CA ASP A 182 -21.32 -6.84 5.96
C ASP A 182 -22.40 -6.38 4.99
N GLY A 183 -23.27 -7.32 4.60
CA GLY A 183 -24.68 -7.00 4.30
C GLY A 183 -24.95 -5.93 3.25
N TYR A 184 -24.17 -5.84 2.16
CA TYR A 184 -24.55 -5.03 1.00
C TYR A 184 -25.70 -5.64 0.17
N THR A 185 -26.50 -6.53 0.75
CA THR A 185 -27.89 -6.75 0.36
C THR A 185 -28.87 -5.79 1.02
N ASN A 186 -28.45 -4.92 1.96
CA ASN A 186 -29.38 -4.04 2.71
C ASN A 186 -29.03 -2.54 2.75
N PHE A 187 -28.06 -2.05 1.96
CA PHE A 187 -27.81 -0.60 1.82
C PHE A 187 -27.98 -0.07 0.38
N LEU A 188 -28.70 -0.83 -0.46
CA LEU A 188 -29.32 -0.32 -1.68
C LEU A 188 -30.84 -0.26 -1.50
N PHE A 189 -31.29 0.72 -0.69
CA PHE A 189 -32.57 1.39 -0.81
C PHE A 189 -32.37 2.87 -0.50
#